data_AF-A0A1H1VLE9-F1
#
_entry.id   AF-A0A1H1VLE9-F1
#
_cell.length_a   1.000
_cell.length_b   1.000
_cell.length_c   1.000
_cell.angle_alpha   90.00
_cell.angle_beta   90.00
_cell.angle_gamma   90.00
#
_symmetry.space_group_name_H-M   'P 1'
#
loop_
_entity.id
_entity.type
_entity.pdbx_description
1 polymer ?
#
loop_
_entity_poly.entity_id
_entity_poly.type
_entity_poly.pdbx_seq_one_letter_code
_entity_poly.pdbx_strand_id
1 'polypeptide(L)'
;MALWSRNGLHRAVMQGDGNFVVYGPAGAQWSTSTGSAGSSLALQSDGNLVVYAGSVATWSSHTAPARGVRLVMQDDGNLVMYSRGGVPVWSSRDGRGGWAEDTLPAETQLTPGQALWSHDGRFTALMQGDGNFVVYGPGGAQWASGTGVSGSIVRMQGDGNLVVYAPGAVAKWSSATQGAGARLVMQDDGNLVIYSGSTALWSSRGQGVSGPGTSSTTGGYPDADAVACQGLYAWCKNGSDYHPVRRLAYRNCTDYVAWKKGLVWGQVASGGSADATRWKAGWQERGREVGSTPRVGAVAWWGATSTNRYGHVAYVLAVNPDGSARIGEYNNGGTGRYSERNTRAQAYLY
;
A
#
# COMPACT_ATOMS: atom_id res chain seq x y z
N MET A 1 26.85 -26.87 11.11
CA MET A 1 27.05 -25.94 9.98
C MET A 1 26.46 -24.59 10.38
N ALA A 2 27.08 -23.46 10.03
CA ALA A 2 26.61 -22.13 10.40
C ALA A 2 26.22 -21.32 9.15
N LEU A 3 25.19 -20.49 9.28
CA LEU A 3 24.80 -19.52 8.25
C LEU A 3 25.50 -18.20 8.56
N TRP A 4 26.28 -17.69 7.62
CA TRP A 4 27.05 -16.45 7.79
C TRP A 4 26.42 -15.30 7.00
N SER A 5 26.53 -14.09 7.56
CA SER A 5 26.26 -12.86 6.81
C SER A 5 27.28 -12.69 5.68
N ARG A 6 26.93 -11.92 4.66
CA ARG A 6 27.77 -11.70 3.48
C ARG A 6 29.08 -10.98 3.84
N ASN A 7 29.03 -10.08 4.80
CA ASN A 7 30.19 -9.38 5.35
C ASN A 7 31.02 -10.23 6.33
N GLY A 8 30.59 -11.44 6.68
CA GLY A 8 31.28 -12.35 7.60
C GLY A 8 31.28 -11.93 9.07
N LEU A 9 30.59 -10.85 9.46
CA LEU A 9 30.58 -10.33 10.83
C LEU A 9 29.55 -11.02 11.74
N HIS A 10 28.52 -11.64 11.16
CA HIS A 10 27.44 -12.28 11.90
C HIS A 10 27.24 -13.72 11.46
N ARG A 11 26.77 -14.57 12.39
CA ARG A 11 26.42 -15.95 12.09
C ARG A 11 25.24 -16.44 12.91
N ALA A 12 24.45 -17.33 12.31
CA ALA A 12 23.46 -18.14 13.02
C ALA A 12 23.90 -19.60 13.05
N VAL A 13 23.87 -20.23 14.22
CA VAL A 13 24.43 -21.58 14.41
C VAL A 13 23.60 -22.39 15.41
N MET A 14 23.34 -23.65 15.06
CA MET A 14 22.84 -24.66 15.99
C MET A 14 24.03 -25.22 16.76
N GLN A 15 24.05 -24.99 18.08
CA GLN A 15 25.14 -25.36 18.97
C GLN A 15 25.00 -26.81 19.45
N GLY A 16 26.11 -27.37 19.96
CA GLY A 16 26.15 -28.76 20.44
C GLY A 16 25.33 -29.01 21.71
N ASP A 17 25.09 -27.96 22.49
CA ASP A 17 24.22 -27.97 23.69
C ASP A 17 22.72 -27.95 23.34
N GLY A 18 22.36 -27.80 22.05
CA GLY A 18 20.99 -27.76 21.60
C GLY A 18 20.36 -26.37 21.53
N ASN A 19 21.15 -25.30 21.63
CA ASN A 19 20.66 -23.94 21.45
C ASN A 19 20.92 -23.43 20.01
N PHE A 20 19.94 -22.76 19.40
CA PHE A 20 20.16 -22.06 18.13
C PHE A 20 20.37 -20.58 18.39
N VAL A 21 21.55 -20.08 18.02
CA VAL A 21 22.03 -18.75 18.46
C VAL A 21 22.50 -17.92 17.27
N VAL A 22 22.14 -16.63 17.31
CA VAL A 22 22.67 -15.59 16.42
C VAL A 22 23.78 -14.84 17.16
N TYR A 23 24.95 -14.79 16.53
CA TYR A 23 26.14 -14.10 17.02
C TYR A 23 26.49 -12.90 16.14
N GLY A 24 26.98 -11.84 16.76
CA GLY A 24 27.68 -10.73 16.11
C GLY A 24 29.05 -10.47 16.74
N PRO A 25 29.72 -9.36 16.37
CA PRO A 25 31.08 -9.05 16.85
C PRO A 25 31.19 -8.92 18.38
N ALA A 26 30.11 -8.51 19.05
CA ALA A 26 30.05 -8.33 20.50
C ALA A 26 29.58 -9.58 21.28
N GLY A 27 29.33 -10.70 20.59
CA GLY A 27 28.83 -11.94 21.21
C GLY A 27 27.42 -12.33 20.78
N ALA A 28 26.71 -13.07 21.63
CA ALA A 28 25.36 -13.56 21.33
C ALA A 28 24.35 -12.42 21.32
N GLN A 29 23.53 -12.34 20.27
CA GLN A 29 22.54 -11.28 20.05
C GLN A 29 21.11 -11.79 20.20
N TRP A 30 20.87 -13.07 19.89
CA TRP A 30 19.56 -13.73 20.04
C TRP A 30 19.74 -15.24 20.16
N SER A 31 18.79 -15.92 20.81
CA SER A 31 18.83 -17.37 21.09
C SER A 31 17.42 -17.96 21.15
N THR A 32 17.24 -19.22 20.73
CA THR A 32 15.99 -19.98 20.95
C THR A 32 15.76 -20.36 22.40
N SER A 33 16.81 -20.27 23.23
CA SER A 33 16.81 -20.62 24.66
C SER A 33 16.43 -22.08 24.91
N THR A 34 16.76 -22.94 23.95
CA THR A 34 16.67 -24.40 24.04
C THR A 34 18.00 -24.97 24.55
N GLY A 35 18.00 -26.21 25.06
CA GLY A 35 19.19 -26.75 25.73
C GLY A 35 19.30 -28.28 25.79
N SER A 36 18.74 -28.99 24.80
CA SER A 36 18.87 -30.45 24.72
C SER A 36 19.97 -30.83 23.73
N ALA A 37 21.09 -31.33 24.24
CA ALA A 37 22.23 -31.75 23.42
C ALA A 37 21.80 -32.71 22.30
N GLY A 38 22.35 -32.52 21.11
CA GLY A 38 21.96 -33.28 19.91
C GLY A 38 20.68 -32.77 19.22
N SER A 39 20.10 -31.66 19.66
CA SER A 39 18.98 -31.03 18.95
C SER A 39 19.38 -30.58 17.54
N SER A 40 18.40 -30.54 16.64
CA SER A 40 18.58 -30.11 15.25
C SER A 40 17.65 -28.94 14.90
N LEU A 41 18.08 -28.10 13.97
CA LEU A 41 17.26 -27.04 13.39
C LEU A 41 16.75 -27.50 12.03
N ALA A 42 15.45 -27.42 11.81
CA ALA A 42 14.82 -27.77 10.55
C ALA A 42 13.98 -26.59 10.03
N LEU A 43 14.22 -26.17 8.79
CA LEU A 43 13.26 -25.36 8.04
C LEU A 43 12.36 -26.31 7.26
N GLN A 44 11.11 -26.41 7.69
CA GLN A 44 10.12 -27.35 7.18
C GLN A 44 9.51 -26.85 5.86
N SER A 45 8.94 -27.77 5.09
CA SER A 45 8.30 -27.47 3.79
C SER A 45 7.04 -26.60 3.91
N ASP A 46 6.39 -26.64 5.08
CA ASP A 46 5.27 -25.77 5.43
C ASP A 46 5.72 -24.35 5.80
N GLY A 47 7.03 -24.10 5.86
CA GLY A 47 7.60 -22.81 6.16
C GLY A 47 8.05 -22.60 7.58
N ASN A 48 7.80 -23.55 8.48
CA ASN A 48 8.15 -23.39 9.87
C ASN A 48 9.64 -23.67 10.12
N LEU A 49 10.33 -22.76 10.81
CA LEU A 49 11.64 -23.05 11.40
C LEU A 49 11.43 -23.64 12.79
N VAL A 50 11.97 -24.82 13.05
CA VAL A 50 11.74 -25.59 14.28
C VAL A 50 13.06 -26.14 14.83
N VAL A 51 13.23 -26.08 16.15
CA VAL A 51 14.27 -26.82 16.86
C VAL A 51 13.65 -28.11 17.40
N TYR A 52 14.29 -29.24 17.08
CA TYR A 52 13.87 -30.57 17.50
C TYR A 52 14.89 -31.21 18.44
N ALA A 53 14.44 -31.67 19.60
CA ALA A 53 15.14 -32.61 20.46
C ALA A 53 14.64 -34.04 20.14
N GLY A 54 15.36 -34.76 19.28
CA GLY A 54 14.86 -36.01 18.69
C GLY A 54 13.64 -35.73 17.79
N SER A 55 12.48 -36.30 18.12
CA SER A 55 11.20 -36.05 17.42
C SER A 55 10.37 -34.94 18.06
N VAL A 56 10.78 -34.40 19.21
CA VAL A 56 10.03 -33.40 19.97
C VAL A 56 10.43 -32.00 19.53
N ALA A 57 9.47 -31.21 19.05
CA ALA A 57 9.68 -29.79 18.78
C ALA A 57 9.80 -29.03 20.12
N THR A 58 10.97 -28.44 20.38
CA THR A 58 11.26 -27.69 21.61
C THR A 58 11.17 -26.18 21.40
N TRP A 59 11.27 -25.72 20.15
CA TRP A 59 11.01 -24.35 19.76
C TRP A 59 10.49 -24.29 18.32
N SER A 60 9.65 -23.30 18.03
CA SER A 60 9.15 -23.05 16.68
C SER A 60 9.03 -21.56 16.40
N SER A 61 9.31 -21.16 15.16
CA SER A 61 9.02 -19.82 14.64
C SER A 61 7.52 -19.54 14.46
N HIS A 62 6.69 -20.59 14.51
CA HIS A 62 5.24 -20.55 14.28
C HIS A 62 4.87 -19.95 12.91
N THR A 63 5.69 -20.14 11.88
CA THR A 63 5.49 -19.46 10.57
C THR A 63 4.73 -20.29 9.54
N ALA A 64 4.36 -21.54 9.85
CA ALA A 64 3.48 -22.31 8.96
C ALA A 64 2.05 -21.75 8.92
N PRO A 65 1.37 -21.79 7.76
CA PRO A 65 1.92 -22.11 6.45
C PRO A 65 2.58 -20.89 5.78
N ALA A 66 3.87 -20.99 5.47
CA ALA A 66 4.61 -20.04 4.64
C ALA A 66 5.49 -20.82 3.65
N ARG A 67 4.98 -21.21 2.47
CA ARG A 67 5.76 -22.10 1.59
C ARG A 67 6.94 -21.40 0.91
N GLY A 68 8.04 -22.14 0.71
CA GLY A 68 9.20 -21.66 -0.06
C GLY A 68 10.01 -20.56 0.64
N VAL A 69 10.06 -20.60 1.97
CA VAL A 69 10.86 -19.67 2.78
C VAL A 69 12.34 -19.97 2.63
N ARG A 70 13.17 -18.94 2.69
CA ARG A 70 14.61 -19.02 2.84
C ARG A 70 15.03 -18.31 4.12
N LEU A 71 15.99 -18.87 4.83
CA LEU A 71 16.59 -18.24 6.00
C LEU A 71 17.83 -17.44 5.57
N VAL A 72 17.93 -16.18 5.97
CA VAL A 72 19.00 -15.26 5.58
C VAL A 72 19.60 -14.59 6.80
N MET A 73 20.91 -14.75 6.99
CA MET A 73 21.68 -13.97 7.95
C MET A 73 22.09 -12.65 7.28
N GLN A 74 21.53 -11.54 7.73
CA GLN A 74 21.80 -10.23 7.17
C GLN A 74 23.09 -9.62 7.74
N ASP A 75 23.67 -8.67 6.99
CA ASP A 75 24.91 -7.97 7.34
C ASP A 75 24.79 -7.06 8.57
N ASP A 76 23.56 -6.76 9.00
CA ASP A 76 23.26 -5.97 10.19
C ASP A 76 23.06 -6.82 11.47
N GLY A 77 23.18 -8.15 11.37
CA GLY A 77 22.98 -9.07 12.48
C GLY A 77 21.54 -9.52 12.70
N ASN A 78 20.62 -9.20 11.79
CA ASN A 78 19.26 -9.74 11.81
C ASN A 78 19.19 -11.08 11.06
N LEU A 79 18.68 -12.12 11.71
CA LEU A 79 18.36 -13.39 11.06
C LEU A 79 16.90 -13.35 10.62
N VAL A 80 16.66 -13.45 9.31
CA VAL A 80 15.34 -13.24 8.73
C VAL A 80 14.93 -14.42 7.87
N MET A 81 13.73 -14.92 8.12
CA MET A 81 13.07 -15.84 7.21
C MET A 81 12.38 -15.02 6.13
N TYR A 82 12.68 -15.24 4.86
CA TYR A 82 12.06 -14.56 3.72
C TYR A 82 11.22 -15.53 2.90
N SER A 83 10.01 -15.15 2.54
CA SER A 83 9.23 -15.88 1.54
C SER A 83 9.96 -15.95 0.19
N ARG A 84 9.46 -16.77 -0.73
CA ARG A 84 9.98 -16.84 -2.10
C ARG A 84 10.03 -15.46 -2.79
N GLY A 85 9.07 -14.59 -2.49
CA GLY A 85 8.99 -13.21 -2.98
C GLY A 85 9.95 -12.22 -2.30
N GLY A 86 10.75 -12.66 -1.32
CA GLY A 86 11.69 -11.79 -0.61
C GLY A 86 11.06 -10.95 0.50
N VAL A 87 9.89 -11.33 1.01
CA VAL A 87 9.20 -10.65 2.12
C VAL A 87 9.55 -11.33 3.45
N PRO A 88 9.96 -10.59 4.50
CA PRO A 88 10.34 -11.19 5.77
C PRO A 88 9.10 -11.79 6.48
N VAL A 89 9.14 -13.09 6.82
CA VAL A 89 8.05 -13.82 7.49
C VAL A 89 8.27 -13.99 9.01
N TRP A 90 9.52 -13.88 9.47
CA TRP A 90 9.95 -13.91 10.87
C TRP A 90 11.35 -13.29 10.98
N SER A 91 11.66 -12.66 12.11
CA SER A 91 13.01 -12.15 12.39
C SER A 91 13.47 -12.49 13.81
N SER A 92 14.79 -12.60 14.02
CA SER A 92 15.36 -12.78 15.35
C SER A 92 15.25 -11.53 16.25
N ARG A 93 14.86 -10.37 15.70
CA ARG A 93 14.68 -9.14 16.48
C ARG A 93 13.24 -8.97 16.97
N ASP A 94 12.28 -9.27 16.11
CA ASP A 94 10.88 -8.92 16.30
C ASP A 94 9.97 -10.15 16.44
N GLY A 95 10.52 -11.36 16.26
CA GLY A 95 9.78 -12.61 16.32
C GLY A 95 8.88 -12.84 15.10
N ARG A 96 7.72 -13.48 15.31
CA ARG A 96 6.70 -13.66 14.27
C ARG A 96 6.10 -12.29 13.96
N GLY A 97 6.35 -11.76 12.76
CA GLY A 97 5.71 -10.54 12.30
C GLY A 97 4.18 -10.69 12.38
N GLY A 98 3.48 -9.69 12.91
CA GLY A 98 2.05 -9.77 13.20
C GLY A 98 1.18 -9.99 11.95
N TRP A 99 0.92 -11.26 11.61
CA TRP A 99 -0.03 -11.65 10.57
C TRP A 99 -1.45 -11.63 11.13
N ALA A 100 -2.38 -11.07 10.36
CA ALA A 100 -3.71 -11.65 10.26
C ALA A 100 -3.70 -12.67 9.10
N GLU A 101 -4.64 -13.62 9.11
CA GLU A 101 -4.89 -14.59 8.02
C GLU A 101 -5.18 -13.87 6.68
N ASP A 102 -5.84 -14.54 5.73
CA ASP A 102 -6.39 -13.86 4.56
C ASP A 102 -7.44 -12.79 4.89
N THR A 103 -7.91 -12.76 6.15
CA THR A 103 -9.06 -11.96 6.56
C THR A 103 -8.73 -10.99 7.70
N LEU A 104 -9.13 -9.72 7.55
CA LEU A 104 -9.24 -8.74 8.64
C LEU A 104 -10.73 -8.58 9.03
N PRO A 105 -11.15 -9.08 10.19
CA PRO A 105 -12.53 -8.96 10.66
C PRO A 105 -12.93 -7.51 10.98
N ALA A 106 -14.25 -7.26 11.07
CA ALA A 106 -14.77 -6.03 11.63
C ALA A 106 -14.17 -5.72 13.02
N GLU A 107 -14.03 -4.44 13.32
CA GLU A 107 -13.46 -3.90 14.57
C GLU A 107 -11.99 -4.27 14.83
N THR A 108 -11.26 -4.70 13.80
CA THR A 108 -9.81 -4.98 13.87
C THR A 108 -9.01 -4.09 12.93
N GLN A 109 -7.68 -4.09 13.11
CA GLN A 109 -6.78 -3.21 12.37
C GLN A 109 -5.43 -3.86 12.10
N LEU A 110 -4.74 -3.34 11.09
CA LEU A 110 -3.32 -3.56 10.86
C LEU A 110 -2.55 -2.28 11.19
N THR A 111 -1.50 -2.42 11.99
CA THR A 111 -0.52 -1.38 12.27
C THR A 111 0.65 -1.46 11.28
N PRO A 112 1.55 -0.46 11.24
CA PRO A 112 2.69 -0.50 10.34
C PRO A 112 3.50 -1.80 10.46
N GLY A 113 3.77 -2.43 9.32
CA GLY A 113 4.46 -3.72 9.21
C GLY A 113 3.53 -4.94 9.23
N GLN A 114 2.25 -4.78 9.58
CA GLN A 114 1.27 -5.88 9.60
C GLN A 114 0.57 -6.03 8.25
N ALA A 115 0.17 -7.27 7.92
CA ALA A 115 -0.40 -7.60 6.62
C ALA A 115 -1.44 -8.73 6.68
N LEU A 116 -2.25 -8.80 5.62
CA LEU A 116 -3.00 -10.00 5.21
C LEU A 116 -2.26 -10.72 4.09
N TRP A 117 -2.49 -12.03 3.97
CA TRP A 117 -1.98 -12.84 2.85
C TRP A 117 -3.08 -13.65 2.21
N SER A 118 -3.01 -13.80 0.90
CA SER A 118 -3.82 -14.82 0.24
C SER A 118 -3.51 -16.20 0.81
N HIS A 119 -4.50 -17.09 0.80
CA HIS A 119 -4.38 -18.45 1.33
C HIS A 119 -3.20 -19.22 0.73
N ASP A 120 -2.91 -18.98 -0.55
CA ASP A 120 -1.77 -19.56 -1.26
C ASP A 120 -0.44 -18.79 -1.09
N GLY A 121 -0.45 -17.68 -0.35
CA GLY A 121 0.71 -16.84 -0.02
C GLY A 121 1.28 -16.04 -1.19
N ARG A 122 0.62 -15.99 -2.35
CA ARG A 122 1.11 -15.27 -3.54
C ARG A 122 0.85 -13.76 -3.49
N PHE A 123 -0.16 -13.34 -2.73
CA PHE A 123 -0.58 -11.95 -2.63
C PHE A 123 -0.63 -11.49 -1.19
N THR A 124 -0.38 -10.21 -0.96
CA THR A 124 -0.42 -9.63 0.38
C THR A 124 -0.99 -8.23 0.36
N ALA A 125 -1.75 -7.87 1.39
CA ALA A 125 -2.18 -6.51 1.66
C ALA A 125 -1.45 -6.01 2.92
N LEU A 126 -0.47 -5.12 2.73
CA LEU A 126 0.48 -4.67 3.75
C LEU A 126 0.21 -3.22 4.15
N MET A 127 0.09 -2.97 5.45
CA MET A 127 0.18 -1.62 6.01
C MET A 127 1.67 -1.26 6.16
N GLN A 128 2.19 -0.43 5.27
CA GLN A 128 3.62 -0.13 5.21
C GLN A 128 4.05 0.87 6.30
N GLY A 129 5.36 0.87 6.62
CA GLY A 129 5.98 1.78 7.60
C GLY A 129 5.89 3.27 7.24
N ASP A 130 5.80 3.56 5.95
CA ASP A 130 5.62 4.91 5.41
C ASP A 130 4.16 5.42 5.50
N GLY A 131 3.23 4.55 5.89
CA GLY A 131 1.81 4.87 6.03
C GLY A 131 0.96 4.60 4.79
N ASN A 132 1.48 3.90 3.78
CA ASN A 132 0.69 3.42 2.65
C ASN A 132 0.07 2.04 2.94
N PHE A 133 -1.13 1.77 2.44
CA PHE A 133 -1.73 0.44 2.48
C PHE A 133 -1.75 -0.15 1.07
N VAL A 134 -1.00 -1.22 0.84
CA VAL A 134 -0.64 -1.67 -0.51
C VAL A 134 -0.88 -3.16 -0.69
N VAL A 135 -1.50 -3.51 -1.82
CA VAL A 135 -1.61 -4.90 -2.28
C VAL A 135 -0.43 -5.21 -3.18
N TYR A 136 0.30 -6.27 -2.86
CA TYR A 136 1.39 -6.82 -3.64
C TYR A 136 1.01 -8.18 -4.21
N GLY A 137 1.59 -8.51 -5.36
CA GLY A 137 1.59 -9.85 -5.94
C GLY A 137 2.95 -10.19 -6.54
N PRO A 138 3.06 -11.29 -7.31
CA PRO A 138 4.31 -11.75 -7.90
C PRO A 138 5.00 -10.71 -8.81
N GLY A 139 4.22 -9.82 -9.43
CA GLY A 139 4.71 -8.74 -10.29
C GLY A 139 4.96 -7.41 -9.56
N GLY A 140 4.93 -7.39 -8.23
CA GLY A 140 5.07 -6.17 -7.42
C GLY A 140 3.72 -5.56 -7.01
N ALA A 141 3.71 -4.25 -6.70
CA ALA A 141 2.52 -3.54 -6.22
C ALA A 141 1.41 -3.54 -7.28
N GLN A 142 0.21 -3.97 -6.91
CA GLN A 142 -0.97 -4.11 -7.77
C GLN A 142 -2.02 -3.01 -7.51
N TRP A 143 -2.11 -2.57 -6.24
CA TRP A 143 -3.01 -1.51 -5.80
C TRP A 143 -2.43 -0.83 -4.55
N ALA A 144 -2.72 0.46 -4.35
CA ALA A 144 -2.35 1.19 -3.15
C ALA A 144 -3.44 2.20 -2.75
N SER A 145 -3.61 2.42 -1.45
CA SER A 145 -4.47 3.49 -0.92
C SER A 145 -3.97 4.88 -1.31
N GLY A 146 -2.66 5.02 -1.56
CA GLY A 146 -2.00 6.30 -1.85
C GLY A 146 -1.86 7.17 -0.59
N THR A 147 -1.80 6.53 0.58
CA THR A 147 -1.55 7.18 1.86
C THR A 147 -0.06 7.17 2.16
N GLY A 148 0.48 8.12 2.92
CA GLY A 148 1.93 8.29 3.06
C GLY A 148 2.33 9.06 4.32
N VAL A 149 1.65 8.75 5.43
CA VAL A 149 1.95 9.34 6.74
C VAL A 149 2.42 8.24 7.67
N SER A 150 3.70 8.26 8.05
CA SER A 150 4.28 7.26 8.96
C SER A 150 3.47 7.14 10.26
N GLY A 151 3.34 5.92 10.77
CA GLY A 151 2.48 5.61 11.91
C GLY A 151 0.99 5.46 11.57
N SER A 152 0.61 5.52 10.29
CA SER A 152 -0.78 5.23 9.90
C SER A 152 -1.16 3.77 10.17
N ILE A 153 -2.44 3.53 10.39
CA ILE A 153 -3.05 2.20 10.53
C ILE A 153 -4.14 2.02 9.47
N VAL A 154 -4.48 0.79 9.13
CA VAL A 154 -5.72 0.48 8.40
C VAL A 154 -6.66 -0.28 9.32
N ARG A 155 -7.91 0.16 9.41
CA ARG A 155 -8.93 -0.41 10.31
C ARG A 155 -10.17 -0.80 9.53
N MET A 156 -10.63 -2.03 9.73
CA MET A 156 -11.95 -2.48 9.30
C MET A 156 -12.94 -2.12 10.42
N GLN A 157 -13.75 -1.10 10.22
CA GLN A 157 -14.67 -0.57 11.24
C GLN A 157 -15.94 -1.43 11.33
N GLY A 158 -16.62 -1.40 12.47
CA GLY A 158 -17.85 -2.19 12.67
C GLY A 158 -19.05 -1.73 11.85
N ASP A 159 -19.02 -0.51 11.33
CA ASP A 159 -20.00 0.01 10.36
C ASP A 159 -19.79 -0.55 8.93
N GLY A 160 -18.70 -1.29 8.70
CA GLY A 160 -18.36 -1.90 7.43
C GLY A 160 -17.50 -1.04 6.52
N ASN A 161 -16.93 0.06 7.03
CA ASN A 161 -16.00 0.90 6.30
C ASN A 161 -14.54 0.48 6.58
N LEU A 162 -13.71 0.38 5.54
CA LEU A 162 -12.27 0.19 5.68
C LEU A 162 -11.59 1.55 5.56
N VAL A 163 -10.86 1.97 6.59
CA VAL A 163 -10.28 3.31 6.66
C VAL A 163 -8.80 3.25 7.01
N VAL A 164 -7.99 4.02 6.29
CA VAL A 164 -6.61 4.31 6.68
C VAL A 164 -6.58 5.59 7.49
N TYR A 165 -6.10 5.50 8.73
CA TYR A 165 -5.98 6.61 9.67
C TYR A 165 -4.52 6.97 9.89
N ALA A 166 -4.18 8.25 9.75
CA ALA A 166 -2.94 8.81 10.26
C ALA A 166 -3.01 9.02 11.78
N PRO A 167 -1.86 9.23 12.47
CA PRO A 167 -1.82 9.56 13.89
C PRO A 167 -2.79 10.71 14.25
N GLY A 168 -3.43 10.60 15.40
CA GLY A 168 -4.51 11.52 15.81
C GLY A 168 -5.88 11.22 15.19
N ALA A 169 -6.08 9.99 14.68
CA ALA A 169 -7.34 9.53 14.08
C ALA A 169 -7.80 10.33 12.86
N VAL A 170 -6.86 10.88 12.09
CA VAL A 170 -7.16 11.64 10.86
C VAL A 170 -7.31 10.67 9.69
N ALA A 171 -8.53 10.53 9.16
CA ALA A 171 -8.79 9.66 8.00
C ALA A 171 -8.06 10.18 6.76
N LYS A 172 -7.27 9.31 6.11
CA LYS A 172 -6.51 9.62 4.89
C LYS A 172 -7.09 8.97 3.64
N TRP A 173 -7.73 7.81 3.80
CA TRP A 173 -8.41 7.08 2.74
C TRP A 173 -9.53 6.22 3.35
N SER A 174 -10.60 5.99 2.59
CA SER A 174 -11.71 5.12 2.98
C SER A 174 -12.24 4.35 1.77
N SER A 175 -12.72 3.12 1.98
CA SER A 175 -13.43 2.33 0.96
C SER A 175 -14.83 2.87 0.65
N ALA A 176 -15.37 3.75 1.50
CA ALA A 176 -16.72 4.29 1.44
C ALA A 176 -17.82 3.20 1.42
N THR A 177 -17.55 2.06 2.06
CA THR A 177 -18.50 0.95 2.19
C THR A 177 -19.31 1.05 3.48
N GLN A 178 -20.51 0.49 3.47
CA GLN A 178 -21.35 0.31 4.65
C GLN A 178 -21.84 -1.13 4.71
N GLY A 179 -21.88 -1.72 5.91
CA GLY A 179 -22.34 -3.07 6.14
C GLY A 179 -21.82 -3.62 7.46
N ALA A 180 -22.67 -3.64 8.49
CA ALA A 180 -22.28 -4.10 9.82
C ALA A 180 -21.67 -5.51 9.78
N GLY A 181 -20.55 -5.68 10.49
CA GLY A 181 -19.83 -6.95 10.53
C GLY A 181 -19.08 -7.32 9.23
N ALA A 182 -18.88 -6.37 8.30
CA ALA A 182 -18.09 -6.64 7.11
C ALA A 182 -16.62 -6.96 7.43
N ARG A 183 -15.99 -7.75 6.57
CA ARG A 183 -14.59 -8.19 6.69
C ARG A 183 -13.83 -7.90 5.41
N LEU A 184 -12.54 -7.63 5.53
CA LEU A 184 -11.62 -7.50 4.39
C LEU A 184 -10.94 -8.85 4.14
N VAL A 185 -10.85 -9.29 2.89
CA VAL A 185 -10.26 -10.59 2.51
C VAL A 185 -9.27 -10.40 1.37
N MET A 186 -8.04 -10.88 1.54
CA MET A 186 -7.00 -10.97 0.52
C MET A 186 -7.13 -12.30 -0.22
N GLN A 187 -7.59 -12.29 -1.47
CA GLN A 187 -7.88 -13.51 -2.22
C GLN A 187 -6.66 -14.03 -3.01
N ASP A 188 -6.64 -15.33 -3.29
CA ASP A 188 -5.63 -16.04 -4.10
C ASP A 188 -5.53 -15.54 -5.55
N ASP A 189 -6.52 -14.81 -6.04
CA ASP A 189 -6.47 -14.20 -7.36
C ASP A 189 -5.75 -12.84 -7.35
N GLY A 190 -5.38 -12.30 -6.18
CA GLY A 190 -4.79 -10.98 -6.00
C GLY A 190 -5.80 -9.85 -5.89
N ASN A 191 -7.06 -10.16 -5.63
CA ASN A 191 -8.10 -9.20 -5.32
C ASN A 191 -8.30 -9.07 -3.81
N LEU A 192 -8.08 -7.87 -3.29
CA LEU A 192 -8.48 -7.52 -1.92
C LEU A 192 -9.93 -7.02 -1.93
N VAL A 193 -10.81 -7.66 -1.15
CA VAL A 193 -12.27 -7.47 -1.22
C VAL A 193 -12.87 -7.25 0.17
N ILE A 194 -13.82 -6.33 0.30
CA ILE A 194 -14.65 -6.19 1.49
C ILE A 194 -15.94 -6.98 1.28
N TYR A 195 -16.27 -7.86 2.21
CA TYR A 195 -17.49 -8.66 2.19
C TYR A 195 -18.40 -8.36 3.39
N SER A 196 -19.70 -8.22 3.14
CA SER A 196 -20.74 -8.37 4.18
C SER A 196 -21.51 -9.67 3.89
N GLY A 197 -21.34 -10.68 4.74
CA GLY A 197 -21.77 -12.04 4.43
C GLY A 197 -21.05 -12.58 3.18
N SER A 198 -21.82 -12.95 2.15
CA SER A 198 -21.33 -13.35 0.82
C SER A 198 -21.29 -12.21 -0.20
N THR A 199 -21.82 -11.02 0.14
CA THR A 199 -21.90 -9.87 -0.77
C THR A 199 -20.61 -9.08 -0.76
N ALA A 200 -19.99 -8.89 -1.93
CA ALA A 200 -18.82 -8.04 -2.10
C ALA A 200 -19.24 -6.57 -2.15
N LEU A 201 -18.76 -5.77 -1.21
CA LEU A 201 -19.04 -4.32 -1.09
C LEU A 201 -18.02 -3.45 -1.82
N TRP A 202 -16.76 -3.91 -1.91
CA TRP A 202 -15.67 -3.18 -2.56
C TRP A 202 -14.55 -4.12 -2.97
N SER A 203 -13.79 -3.73 -3.99
CA SER A 203 -12.62 -4.47 -4.48
C SER A 203 -11.48 -3.52 -4.90
N SER A 204 -10.25 -3.91 -4.59
CA SER A 204 -9.00 -3.28 -5.05
C SER A 204 -8.83 -3.24 -6.57
N ARG A 205 -9.62 -4.01 -7.33
CA ARG A 205 -9.63 -4.04 -8.79
C ARG A 205 -10.68 -3.12 -9.42
N GLY A 206 -11.45 -2.40 -8.60
CA GLY A 206 -12.43 -1.41 -9.08
C GLY A 206 -13.75 -2.01 -9.58
N GLN A 207 -14.02 -3.30 -9.36
CA GLN A 207 -15.30 -3.94 -9.70
C GLN A 207 -15.80 -4.81 -8.55
N GLY A 208 -16.89 -4.37 -7.92
CA GLY A 208 -17.64 -5.08 -6.89
C GLY A 208 -18.91 -4.29 -6.61
N VAL A 209 -19.94 -4.49 -7.44
CA VAL A 209 -21.26 -3.87 -7.30
C VAL A 209 -22.25 -4.94 -6.87
N SER A 210 -22.80 -4.81 -5.65
CA SER A 210 -24.21 -5.10 -5.39
C SER A 210 -24.63 -4.66 -3.97
N GLY A 211 -25.30 -3.51 -3.90
CA GLY A 211 -26.03 -3.00 -2.75
C GLY A 211 -26.62 -1.63 -3.09
N PRO A 212 -27.88 -1.30 -2.72
CA PRO A 212 -28.49 -0.03 -3.08
C PRO A 212 -27.88 1.08 -2.21
N GLY A 213 -26.81 1.68 -2.70
CA GLY A 213 -26.07 2.73 -2.00
C GLY A 213 -24.71 2.98 -2.65
N THR A 214 -24.72 3.78 -3.73
CA THR A 214 -23.56 4.45 -4.33
C THR A 214 -22.34 3.60 -4.68
N SER A 215 -22.30 3.11 -5.93
CA SER A 215 -21.07 2.81 -6.68
C SER A 215 -19.96 3.84 -6.38
N SER A 216 -18.72 3.39 -6.14
CA SER A 216 -17.53 4.24 -5.94
C SER A 216 -17.14 4.96 -7.24
N THR A 217 -17.98 5.90 -7.66
CA THR A 217 -17.86 6.73 -8.87
C THR A 217 -16.93 7.94 -8.66
N THR A 218 -16.10 7.96 -7.62
CA THR A 218 -15.42 9.18 -7.14
C THR A 218 -13.91 9.07 -6.95
N GLY A 219 -13.30 7.89 -7.10
CA GLY A 219 -11.84 7.71 -6.95
C GLY A 219 -11.30 8.00 -5.54
N GLY A 220 -12.18 7.98 -4.53
CA GLY A 220 -11.86 8.31 -3.12
C GLY A 220 -11.71 9.80 -2.83
N TYR A 221 -12.01 10.67 -3.79
CA TYR A 221 -11.89 12.12 -3.64
C TYR A 221 -12.88 12.64 -2.58
N PRO A 222 -12.42 13.28 -1.50
CA PRO A 222 -13.26 13.65 -0.35
C PRO A 222 -14.27 14.74 -0.66
N ASP A 223 -14.09 15.46 -1.77
CA ASP A 223 -14.95 16.56 -2.19
C ASP A 223 -15.75 16.23 -3.45
N ALA A 224 -15.96 14.93 -3.71
CA ALA A 224 -16.78 14.47 -4.82
C ALA A 224 -18.27 14.85 -4.70
N ASP A 225 -18.70 15.17 -3.48
CA ASP A 225 -20.02 15.71 -3.14
C ASP A 225 -20.21 17.18 -3.54
N ALA A 226 -19.16 17.88 -4.01
CA ALA A 226 -19.29 19.23 -4.53
C ALA A 226 -20.32 19.28 -5.67
N VAL A 227 -21.29 20.17 -5.52
CA VAL A 227 -22.45 20.32 -6.43
C VAL A 227 -22.17 21.39 -7.47
N ALA A 228 -22.89 21.39 -8.60
CA ALA A 228 -22.74 22.44 -9.59
C ALA A 228 -23.04 23.82 -8.97
N CYS A 229 -22.13 24.77 -9.19
CA CYS A 229 -22.37 26.16 -8.83
C CYS A 229 -23.51 26.70 -9.72
N GLN A 230 -24.47 27.43 -9.14
CA GLN A 230 -25.58 27.97 -9.93
C GLN A 230 -25.06 28.92 -11.03
N GLY A 231 -25.37 28.60 -12.29
CA GLY A 231 -25.04 29.43 -13.45
C GLY A 231 -23.56 29.43 -13.87
N LEU A 232 -22.71 28.60 -13.26
CA LEU A 232 -21.28 28.52 -13.58
C LEU A 232 -20.86 27.09 -13.91
N TYR A 233 -19.87 26.95 -14.80
CA TYR A 233 -19.21 25.68 -15.07
C TYR A 233 -18.15 25.38 -14.00
N ALA A 234 -18.61 25.20 -12.77
CA ALA A 234 -17.79 24.98 -11.60
C ALA A 234 -18.53 24.11 -10.57
N TRP A 235 -17.78 23.53 -9.63
CA TRP A 235 -18.32 22.73 -8.54
C TRP A 235 -18.05 23.44 -7.22
N CYS A 236 -19.08 23.59 -6.40
CA CYS A 236 -19.07 24.40 -5.20
C CYS A 236 -19.33 23.57 -3.94
N LYS A 237 -18.65 23.94 -2.86
CA LYS A 237 -19.02 23.59 -1.49
C LYS A 237 -19.12 24.88 -0.69
N ASN A 238 -20.23 25.06 0.04
CA ASN A 238 -20.49 26.27 0.83
C ASN A 238 -20.33 27.57 0.04
N GLY A 239 -20.77 27.59 -1.22
CA GLY A 239 -20.71 28.76 -2.10
C GLY A 239 -19.32 29.09 -2.68
N SER A 240 -18.28 28.31 -2.36
CA SER A 240 -16.93 28.46 -2.91
C SER A 240 -16.65 27.36 -3.94
N ASP A 241 -16.13 27.73 -5.10
CA ASP A 241 -15.63 26.81 -6.12
C ASP A 241 -14.21 26.30 -5.83
N TYR A 242 -13.47 26.95 -4.92
CA TYR A 242 -12.14 26.54 -4.48
C TYR A 242 -12.14 25.86 -3.12
N HIS A 243 -11.32 24.81 -3.00
CA HIS A 243 -11.01 24.21 -1.70
C HIS A 243 -10.21 25.20 -0.83
N PRO A 244 -10.58 25.42 0.44
CA PRO A 244 -9.98 26.48 1.28
C PRO A 244 -8.48 26.28 1.56
N VAL A 245 -8.03 25.02 1.68
CA VAL A 245 -6.60 24.68 1.90
C VAL A 245 -5.83 24.52 0.58
N ARG A 246 -6.27 23.62 -0.32
CA ARG A 246 -5.57 23.35 -1.58
C ARG A 246 -5.58 24.54 -2.54
N ARG A 247 -6.56 25.45 -2.41
CA ARG A 247 -6.78 26.61 -3.29
C ARG A 247 -6.89 26.20 -4.76
N LEU A 248 -7.47 25.03 -5.00
CA LEU A 248 -7.74 24.47 -6.32
C LEU A 248 -9.24 24.19 -6.41
N ALA A 249 -9.78 24.32 -7.62
CA ALA A 249 -11.23 24.26 -7.81
C ALA A 249 -11.76 22.82 -7.69
N TYR A 250 -12.86 22.65 -6.97
CA TYR A 250 -13.41 21.34 -6.66
C TYR A 250 -13.71 20.53 -7.91
N ARG A 251 -13.52 19.21 -7.81
CA ARG A 251 -13.77 18.23 -8.88
C ARG A 251 -13.02 18.49 -10.18
N ASN A 252 -12.04 19.39 -10.19
CA ASN A 252 -11.09 19.53 -11.29
C ASN A 252 -9.95 18.52 -11.17
N CYS A 253 -9.32 18.23 -12.30
CA CYS A 253 -8.16 17.35 -12.38
C CYS A 253 -7.02 17.80 -11.46
N THR A 254 -6.79 19.12 -11.38
CA THR A 254 -5.76 19.74 -10.56
C THR A 254 -6.02 19.56 -9.07
N ASP A 255 -7.24 19.77 -8.59
CA ASP A 255 -7.57 19.56 -7.16
C ASP A 255 -7.54 18.08 -6.77
N TYR A 256 -8.03 17.18 -7.63
CA TYR A 256 -7.98 15.74 -7.40
C TYR A 256 -6.54 15.24 -7.25
N VAL A 257 -5.66 15.61 -8.18
CA VAL A 257 -4.25 15.19 -8.15
C VAL A 257 -3.52 15.84 -6.97
N ALA A 258 -3.80 17.11 -6.67
CA ALA A 258 -3.22 17.78 -5.51
C ALA A 258 -3.63 17.09 -4.20
N TRP A 259 -4.90 16.70 -4.05
CA TRP A 259 -5.36 15.90 -2.92
C TRP A 259 -4.61 14.56 -2.83
N LYS A 260 -4.54 13.80 -3.94
CA LYS A 260 -3.82 12.51 -3.98
C LYS A 260 -2.34 12.62 -3.61
N LYS A 261 -1.69 13.75 -3.94
CA LYS A 261 -0.27 14.01 -3.67
C LYS A 261 -0.05 14.76 -2.34
N GLY A 262 -1.10 15.17 -1.63
CA GLY A 262 -0.99 16.00 -0.42
C GLY A 262 -0.41 17.39 -0.69
N LEU A 263 -0.68 17.96 -1.87
CA LEU A 263 -0.16 19.25 -2.32
C LEU A 263 -1.21 20.37 -2.24
N VAL A 264 -0.73 21.60 -2.17
CA VAL A 264 -1.53 22.83 -2.31
C VAL A 264 -1.02 23.67 -3.49
N TRP A 265 -1.84 24.58 -4.03
CA TRP A 265 -1.52 25.39 -5.21
C TRP A 265 -0.08 25.97 -5.20
N GLY A 266 0.35 26.58 -4.09
CA GLY A 266 1.69 27.17 -3.97
C GLY A 266 2.86 26.19 -4.19
N GLN A 267 2.61 24.88 -4.10
CA GLN A 267 3.61 23.82 -4.29
C GLN A 267 3.58 23.19 -5.68
N VAL A 268 2.66 23.58 -6.57
CA VAL A 268 2.41 22.87 -7.84
C VAL A 268 2.65 23.72 -9.07
N ALA A 269 2.05 24.90 -9.15
CA ALA A 269 2.03 25.67 -10.38
C ALA A 269 2.96 26.89 -10.33
N SER A 270 3.40 27.33 -11.50
CA SER A 270 4.17 28.57 -11.69
C SER A 270 3.31 29.69 -12.30
N GLY A 271 3.66 30.95 -12.01
CA GLY A 271 3.08 32.11 -12.69
C GLY A 271 1.62 32.46 -12.34
N GLY A 272 1.14 32.12 -11.15
CA GLY A 272 -0.15 32.62 -10.65
C GLY A 272 -1.42 32.02 -11.28
N SER A 273 -1.31 30.92 -12.04
CA SER A 273 -2.45 30.09 -12.44
C SER A 273 -2.31 28.68 -11.87
N ALA A 274 -3.43 28.04 -11.51
CA ALA A 274 -3.52 26.66 -11.06
C ALA A 274 -3.65 25.64 -12.20
N ASP A 275 -3.77 26.10 -13.45
CA ASP A 275 -4.04 25.28 -14.62
C ASP A 275 -3.00 24.19 -14.82
N ALA A 276 -3.45 23.03 -15.31
CA ALA A 276 -2.58 21.89 -15.54
C ALA A 276 -1.40 22.23 -16.46
N THR A 277 -1.55 23.13 -17.45
CA THR A 277 -0.44 23.55 -18.33
C THR A 277 0.82 24.04 -17.60
N ARG A 278 0.67 24.62 -16.39
CA ARG A 278 1.78 25.17 -15.61
C ARG A 278 2.46 24.16 -14.69
N TRP A 279 1.87 22.97 -14.52
CA TRP A 279 2.36 22.00 -13.54
C TRP A 279 3.74 21.46 -13.88
N LYS A 280 4.02 21.14 -15.15
CA LYS A 280 5.36 20.67 -15.55
C LYS A 280 6.45 21.69 -15.24
N ALA A 281 6.25 22.95 -15.66
CA ALA A 281 7.20 24.04 -15.38
C ALA A 281 7.33 24.29 -13.87
N GLY A 282 6.21 24.36 -13.14
CA GLY A 282 6.21 24.53 -11.69
C GLY A 282 6.91 23.40 -10.94
N TRP A 283 6.87 22.16 -11.45
CA TRP A 283 7.64 21.03 -10.94
C TRP A 283 9.14 21.25 -11.12
N GLN A 284 9.56 21.62 -12.33
CA GLN A 284 10.96 21.83 -12.69
C GLN A 284 11.58 23.02 -11.94
N GLU A 285 10.86 24.14 -11.83
CA GLU A 285 11.29 25.33 -11.06
C GLU A 285 11.54 25.01 -9.58
N ARG A 286 10.87 23.99 -9.04
CA ARG A 286 11.03 23.51 -7.66
C ARG A 286 12.05 22.36 -7.55
N GLY A 287 12.84 22.12 -8.59
CA GLY A 287 13.89 21.09 -8.62
C GLY A 287 13.36 19.66 -8.58
N ARG A 288 12.08 19.43 -8.91
CA ARG A 288 11.47 18.09 -8.88
C ARG A 288 11.65 17.37 -10.22
N GLU A 289 11.79 16.05 -10.15
CA GLU A 289 12.06 15.20 -11.33
C GLU A 289 10.86 15.20 -12.29
N VAL A 290 11.16 15.35 -13.58
CA VAL A 290 10.20 15.18 -14.68
C VAL A 290 10.79 14.21 -15.69
N GLY A 291 10.03 13.19 -16.07
CA GLY A 291 10.48 12.16 -17.00
C GLY A 291 9.39 11.73 -17.99
N SER A 292 9.70 10.67 -18.74
CA SER A 292 8.83 10.10 -19.78
C SER A 292 8.24 8.74 -19.41
N THR A 293 8.65 8.14 -18.29
CA THR A 293 8.25 6.78 -17.90
C THR A 293 7.23 6.82 -16.77
N PRO A 294 6.05 6.19 -16.89
CA PRO A 294 5.09 6.20 -15.79
C PRO A 294 5.65 5.46 -14.58
N ARG A 295 5.42 6.03 -13.39
CA ARG A 295 5.65 5.38 -12.08
C ARG A 295 4.37 5.51 -11.27
N VAL A 296 4.01 4.48 -10.50
CA VAL A 296 2.88 4.56 -9.57
C VAL A 296 3.10 5.74 -8.64
N GLY A 297 2.08 6.58 -8.45
CA GLY A 297 2.16 7.80 -7.65
C GLY A 297 2.74 9.03 -8.34
N ALA A 298 3.15 8.91 -9.61
CA ALA A 298 3.51 10.06 -10.44
C ALA A 298 2.26 10.82 -10.91
N VAL A 299 2.47 12.07 -11.33
CA VAL A 299 1.45 12.87 -12.03
C VAL A 299 1.64 12.69 -13.53
N ALA A 300 0.67 12.09 -14.21
CA ALA A 300 0.57 12.09 -15.66
C ALA A 300 0.15 13.49 -16.12
N TRP A 301 0.91 14.10 -17.04
CA TRP A 301 0.74 15.48 -17.46
C TRP A 301 0.56 15.61 -18.99
N TRP A 302 -0.38 16.47 -19.38
CA TRP A 302 -0.61 16.94 -20.74
C TRP A 302 -0.67 18.47 -20.77
N GLY A 303 0.09 19.09 -21.67
CA GLY A 303 0.04 20.52 -21.93
C GLY A 303 -1.23 20.95 -22.69
N ALA A 304 -1.28 22.23 -23.05
CA ALA A 304 -2.38 22.75 -23.86
C ALA A 304 -2.39 22.11 -25.26
N THR A 305 -3.59 21.89 -25.78
CA THR A 305 -3.86 21.50 -27.17
C THR A 305 -4.84 22.48 -27.81
N SER A 306 -5.07 22.34 -29.12
CA SER A 306 -6.09 23.13 -29.84
C SER A 306 -7.50 22.94 -29.29
N THR A 307 -7.79 21.81 -28.64
CA THR A 307 -9.09 21.45 -28.06
C THR A 307 -9.14 21.56 -26.54
N ASN A 308 -7.99 21.69 -25.86
CA ASN A 308 -7.91 21.89 -24.41
C ASN A 308 -6.80 22.89 -24.07
N ARG A 309 -7.17 24.16 -23.87
CA ARG A 309 -6.21 25.22 -23.51
C ARG A 309 -5.69 25.17 -22.08
N TYR A 310 -6.33 24.40 -21.19
CA TYR A 310 -5.99 24.33 -19.77
C TYR A 310 -5.05 23.18 -19.43
N GLY A 311 -4.79 22.29 -20.39
CA GLY A 311 -4.01 21.07 -20.18
C GLY A 311 -4.76 20.07 -19.32
N HIS A 312 -4.09 19.01 -18.90
CA HIS A 312 -4.68 18.02 -18.01
C HIS A 312 -3.63 17.35 -17.11
N VAL A 313 -4.04 16.97 -15.92
CA VAL A 313 -3.23 16.15 -15.01
C VAL A 313 -4.05 14.98 -14.47
N ALA A 314 -3.39 13.85 -14.26
CA ALA A 314 -4.01 12.68 -13.66
C ALA A 314 -3.02 11.97 -12.72
N TYR A 315 -3.55 11.17 -11.80
CA TYR A 315 -2.71 10.40 -10.88
C TYR A 315 -2.46 9.01 -11.45
N VAL A 316 -1.20 8.57 -11.48
CA VAL A 316 -0.85 7.22 -11.96
C VAL A 316 -1.15 6.20 -10.87
N LEU A 317 -2.18 5.38 -11.10
CA LEU A 317 -2.63 4.33 -10.19
C LEU A 317 -1.84 3.02 -10.38
N ALA A 318 -1.49 2.69 -11.63
CA ALA A 318 -0.69 1.52 -11.98
C ALA A 318 0.11 1.75 -13.27
N VAL A 319 1.16 0.96 -13.47
CA VAL A 319 1.91 0.90 -14.74
C VAL A 319 1.59 -0.43 -15.41
N ASN A 320 1.11 -0.37 -16.64
CA ASN A 320 0.74 -1.54 -17.42
C ASN A 320 1.98 -2.18 -18.07
N PRO A 321 1.94 -3.49 -18.39
CA PRO A 321 3.07 -4.18 -19.02
C PRO A 321 3.50 -3.60 -20.38
N ASP A 322 2.59 -2.97 -21.10
CA ASP A 322 2.89 -2.29 -22.36
C ASP A 322 3.63 -0.94 -22.15
N GLY A 323 3.81 -0.50 -20.90
CA GLY A 323 4.42 0.78 -20.53
C GLY A 323 3.44 1.96 -20.55
N SER A 324 2.14 1.74 -20.72
CA SER A 324 1.11 2.75 -20.46
C SER A 324 0.79 2.87 -18.97
N ALA A 325 0.15 3.95 -18.56
CA ALA A 325 -0.32 4.14 -17.19
C ALA A 325 -1.83 3.90 -17.10
N ARG A 326 -2.27 3.15 -16.08
CA ARG A 326 -3.65 3.25 -15.58
C ARG A 326 -3.73 4.48 -14.71
N ILE A 327 -4.52 5.46 -15.12
CA ILE A 327 -4.67 6.73 -14.42
C ILE A 327 -6.04 6.83 -13.73
N GLY A 328 -6.08 7.56 -12.62
CA GLY A 328 -7.31 8.10 -12.02
C GLY A 328 -7.36 9.61 -12.26
N GLU A 329 -8.47 10.10 -12.78
CA GLU A 329 -8.61 11.50 -13.17
C GLU A 329 -10.01 12.04 -12.85
N TYR A 330 -10.08 13.36 -12.68
CA TYR A 330 -11.34 14.10 -12.61
C TYR A 330 -11.46 15.05 -13.77
N ASN A 331 -12.70 15.38 -14.13
CA ASN A 331 -13.02 16.42 -15.09
C ASN A 331 -12.39 16.21 -16.49
N ASN A 332 -12.08 14.97 -16.85
CA ASN A 332 -11.72 14.67 -18.22
C ASN A 332 -12.94 14.97 -19.12
N GLY A 333 -12.70 15.71 -20.21
CA GLY A 333 -13.77 16.22 -21.07
C GLY A 333 -14.73 17.21 -20.39
N GLY A 334 -14.38 17.76 -19.23
CA GLY A 334 -15.20 18.78 -18.57
C GLY A 334 -16.38 18.23 -17.71
N THR A 335 -16.45 16.93 -17.53
CA THR A 335 -17.60 16.29 -16.86
C THR A 335 -17.71 16.55 -15.36
N GLY A 336 -16.64 17.01 -14.70
CA GLY A 336 -16.49 17.03 -13.24
C GLY A 336 -16.53 15.66 -12.59
N ARG A 337 -16.53 14.57 -13.35
CA ARG A 337 -16.67 13.21 -12.84
C ARG A 337 -15.31 12.54 -12.76
N TYR A 338 -15.21 11.56 -11.86
CA TYR A 338 -14.08 10.65 -11.83
C TYR A 338 -14.15 9.71 -13.03
N SER A 339 -12.98 9.36 -13.55
CA SER A 339 -12.82 8.29 -14.52
C SER A 339 -11.46 7.64 -14.38
N GLU A 340 -11.34 6.40 -14.86
CA GLU A 340 -10.07 5.72 -15.03
C GLU A 340 -9.90 5.30 -16.48
N ARG A 341 -8.67 5.35 -16.98
CA ARG A 341 -8.32 4.82 -18.31
C ARG A 341 -6.85 4.48 -18.39
N ASN A 342 -6.52 3.63 -19.36
CA ASN A 342 -5.13 3.37 -19.74
C ASN A 342 -4.71 4.38 -20.80
N THR A 343 -3.58 5.06 -20.58
CA THR A 343 -3.08 6.09 -21.50
C THR A 343 -1.58 6.31 -21.33
N ARG A 344 -0.97 7.00 -22.30
CA ARG A 344 0.35 7.61 -22.13
C ARG A 344 0.22 9.12 -21.99
N ALA A 345 1.05 9.69 -21.11
CA ALA A 345 1.15 11.14 -20.92
C ALA A 345 2.32 11.74 -21.70
N GLN A 346 2.29 13.06 -21.92
CA GLN A 346 3.41 13.78 -22.54
C GLN A 346 4.62 13.88 -21.60
N ALA A 347 4.36 13.89 -20.29
CA ALA A 347 5.38 13.80 -19.25
C ALA A 347 4.78 13.17 -17.98
N TYR A 348 5.66 12.66 -17.13
CA TYR A 348 5.34 12.23 -15.78
C TYR A 348 6.14 13.05 -14.77
N LEU A 349 5.46 13.61 -13.78
CA LEU A 349 6.04 14.45 -12.73
C LEU A 349 6.13 13.59 -11.45
N TYR A 350 7.32 13.46 -10.87
CA TYR A 350 7.56 12.59 -9.71
C TYR A 350 7.53 13.37 -8.40
#